data_AF-A0A6I3LQ55-F1
#
_entry.id   AF-A0A6I3LQ55-F1
#
_cell.length_a   1.000
_cell.length_b   1.000
_cell.length_c   1.000
_cell.angle_alpha   90.00
_cell.angle_beta   90.00
_cell.angle_gamma   90.00
#
_symmetry.space_group_name_H-M   'P 1'
#
loop_
_entity.id
_entity.type
_entity.pdbx_description
1 polymer ?
#
loop_
_entity_poly.entity_id
_entity_poly.type
_entity_poly.pdbx_seq_one_letter_code
_entity_poly.pdbx_strand_id
1 'polypeptide(L)'
;MKNFLLIIITVVLFRPVVPLLDYAIDYEYISTVLCINKEKPELECNGKCYLMQEMAKVAEDQNNDMAKKLSNLSFSFIYYLSDVVEIEFHNFASTLKDKIESYTVFSLKTFVDFFFRPPLIN
;
A
#
# COMPACT_ATOMS: atom_id res chain seq x y z
N MET A 1 13.09 -20.20 9.74
CA MET A 1 13.49 -18.95 10.44
C MET A 1 13.22 -17.69 9.63
N LYS A 2 13.49 -17.67 8.31
CA LYS A 2 13.23 -16.50 7.43
C LYS A 2 11.76 -16.03 7.43
N ASN A 3 10.80 -16.95 7.43
CA ASN A 3 9.36 -16.62 7.46
C ASN A 3 8.94 -15.94 8.78
N PHE A 4 9.58 -16.29 9.90
CA PHE A 4 9.30 -15.69 11.20
C PHE A 4 9.82 -14.25 11.29
N LEU A 5 11.01 -13.99 10.73
CA LEU A 5 11.55 -12.63 10.61
C LEU A 5 10.66 -11.73 9.73
N LEU A 6 10.11 -12.27 8.63
CA LEU A 6 9.16 -11.52 7.80
C LEU A 6 7.91 -11.11 8.58
N ILE A 7 7.31 -12.03 9.35
CA ILE A 7 6.14 -11.75 10.18
C ILE A 7 6.44 -10.65 11.20
N ILE A 8 7.59 -10.69 11.87
CA ILE A 8 7.98 -9.66 12.85
C ILE A 8 8.13 -8.29 12.18
N ILE A 9 8.80 -8.22 11.02
CA ILE A 9 8.99 -6.96 10.28
C ILE A 9 7.62 -6.38 9.89
N THR A 10 6.72 -7.21 9.37
CA THR A 10 5.35 -6.80 9.04
C THR A 10 4.65 -6.23 10.27
N VAL A 11 4.63 -6.96 11.39
CA VAL A 11 3.96 -6.49 12.62
C VAL A 11 4.52 -5.16 13.11
N VAL A 12 5.83 -4.94 13.01
CA VAL A 12 6.45 -3.66 13.40
C VAL A 12 6.03 -2.51 12.48
N LEU A 13 5.93 -2.75 11.18
CA LEU A 13 5.47 -1.75 10.20
C LEU A 13 4.00 -1.38 10.37
N PHE A 14 3.17 -2.32 10.81
CA PHE A 14 1.72 -2.11 11.00
C PHE A 14 1.36 -1.56 12.38
N ARG A 15 2.31 -1.37 13.31
CA ARG A 15 2.06 -0.75 14.63
C ARG A 15 1.24 0.56 14.61
N PRO A 16 1.53 1.56 13.74
CA PRO A 16 0.75 2.80 13.71
C PRO A 16 -0.69 2.62 13.19
N VAL A 17 -1.03 1.46 12.62
CA VAL A 17 -2.38 1.16 12.13
C VAL A 17 -3.31 0.71 13.26
N VAL A 18 -2.77 0.19 14.37
CA VAL A 18 -3.58 -0.32 15.49
C VAL A 18 -4.49 0.77 16.09
N PRO A 19 -4.00 1.97 16.46
CA PRO A 19 -4.88 3.02 17.02
C PRO A 19 -5.96 3.51 16.04
N LEU A 20 -5.70 3.43 14.73
CA LEU A 20 -6.67 3.77 13.69
C LEU A 20 -7.79 2.73 13.61
N LEU A 21 -7.46 1.46 13.73
CA LEU A 21 -8.44 0.37 13.75
C LEU A 21 -9.30 0.44 15.00
N ASP A 22 -8.69 0.64 16.16
CA ASP A 22 -9.42 0.80 17.43
C ASP A 22 -10.40 1.98 17.33
N TYR A 23 -9.95 3.09 16.75
CA TYR A 23 -10.81 4.24 16.48
C TYR A 23 -11.98 3.95 15.53
N ALA A 24 -11.76 3.16 14.49
CA ALA A 24 -12.80 2.82 13.52
C ALA A 24 -13.82 1.82 14.07
N ILE A 25 -13.37 0.85 14.88
CA ILE A 25 -14.20 -0.21 15.45
C ILE A 25 -15.06 0.37 16.59
N ASP A 26 -14.44 1.09 17.52
CA ASP A 26 -15.11 1.64 18.71
C ASP A 26 -15.42 3.14 18.57
N TYR A 27 -15.65 3.61 17.33
CA TYR A 27 -15.84 5.02 17.01
C TYR A 27 -16.92 5.70 17.89
N GLU A 28 -18.06 5.03 18.10
CA GLU A 28 -19.16 5.57 18.89
C GLU A 28 -18.75 5.73 20.35
N TYR A 29 -18.11 4.72 20.94
CA TYR A 29 -17.59 4.79 22.30
C TYR A 29 -16.51 5.87 22.44
N ILE A 30 -15.60 5.97 21.48
CA ILE A 30 -14.50 6.94 21.53
C ILE A 30 -15.03 8.37 21.40
N SER A 31 -15.95 8.61 20.47
CA SER A 31 -16.53 9.94 20.26
C SER A 31 -17.43 10.39 21.42
N THR A 32 -18.19 9.47 22.03
CA THR A 32 -19.18 9.80 23.08
C THR A 32 -18.66 9.63 24.51
N VAL A 33 -17.64 8.81 24.75
CA VAL A 33 -17.10 8.50 26.10
C VAL A 33 -15.67 9.00 26.28
N LEU A 34 -14.77 8.80 25.31
CA LEU A 34 -13.34 9.12 25.48
C LEU A 34 -12.93 10.51 24.96
N CYS A 35 -13.75 11.15 24.12
CA CYS A 35 -13.47 12.48 23.59
C CYS A 35 -13.45 13.54 24.71
N ILE A 36 -12.37 14.32 24.83
CA ILE A 36 -12.31 15.39 25.85
C ILE A 36 -13.04 16.67 25.41
N ASN A 37 -13.30 16.84 24.11
CA ASN A 37 -13.90 18.04 23.54
C ASN A 37 -15.42 17.90 23.27
N LYS A 38 -16.13 17.02 23.98
CA LYS A 38 -17.57 16.80 23.78
C LYS A 38 -18.41 18.05 24.03
N GLU A 39 -17.97 18.91 24.93
CA GLU A 39 -18.65 20.16 25.30
C GLU A 39 -18.47 21.27 24.24
N LYS A 40 -17.63 21.04 23.22
CA LYS A 40 -17.32 21.98 22.14
C LYS A 40 -17.71 21.39 20.78
N PRO A 41 -19.02 21.25 20.48
CA PRO A 41 -19.49 20.65 19.24
C PRO A 41 -19.03 21.43 17.99
N GLU A 42 -18.73 22.72 18.12
CA GLU A 42 -18.22 23.57 17.04
C GLU A 42 -16.86 23.12 16.48
N LEU A 43 -16.12 22.29 17.23
CA LEU A 43 -14.82 21.78 16.81
C LEU A 43 -14.89 20.50 15.98
N GLU A 44 -16.08 19.88 15.85
CA GLU A 44 -16.30 18.62 15.13
C GLU A 44 -15.22 17.56 15.44
N CYS A 45 -14.85 17.48 16.73
CA CYS A 45 -13.71 16.70 17.19
C CYS A 45 -13.94 15.21 17.01
N ASN A 46 -15.15 14.71 17.35
CA ASN A 46 -15.56 13.33 17.09
C ASN A 46 -14.59 12.25 17.62
N GLY A 47 -13.89 12.52 18.73
CA GLY A 47 -12.92 11.57 19.29
C GLY A 47 -11.51 11.63 18.66
N LYS A 48 -11.27 12.50 17.67
CA LYS A 48 -9.94 12.70 17.06
C LYS A 48 -8.88 13.12 18.08
N CYS A 49 -9.25 13.81 19.16
CA CYS A 49 -8.33 14.16 20.24
C CYS A 49 -7.76 12.93 20.95
N TYR A 50 -8.58 11.90 21.16
CA TYR A 50 -8.15 10.64 21.78
C TYR A 50 -7.23 9.88 20.82
N LEU A 51 -7.63 9.76 19.55
CA LEU A 51 -6.81 9.14 18.51
C LEU A 51 -5.42 9.79 18.42
N MET A 52 -5.36 11.12 18.47
CA MET A 52 -4.09 11.86 18.42
C MET A 52 -3.20 11.56 19.63
N GLN A 53 -3.76 11.41 20.83
CA GLN A 53 -3.00 11.01 22.03
C GLN A 53 -2.45 9.59 21.88
N GLU A 54 -3.23 8.66 21.34
CA GLU A 54 -2.80 7.27 21.18
C GLU A 54 -1.71 7.14 20.09
N MET A 55 -1.82 7.91 19.02
CA MET A 55 -0.76 8.04 18.03
C MET A 55 0.53 8.65 18.61
N ALA A 56 0.41 9.64 19.51
CA ALA A 56 1.57 10.24 20.16
C ALA A 56 2.30 9.24 21.06
N LYS A 57 1.59 8.38 21.80
CA LYS A 57 2.19 7.30 22.60
C LYS A 57 2.98 6.33 21.73
N VAL A 58 2.42 5.93 20.59
CA VAL A 58 3.14 5.06 19.63
C VAL A 58 4.41 5.74 19.10
N ALA A 59 4.41 7.06 18.94
CA ALA A 59 5.59 7.81 18.51
C ALA A 59 6.64 7.95 19.64
N GLU A 60 6.21 8.13 20.90
CA GLU A 60 7.10 8.14 22.06
C GLU A 60 7.74 6.76 22.31
N ASP A 61 6.97 5.67 22.16
CA ASP A 61 7.42 4.28 22.19
C ASP A 61 8.32 3.88 20.99
N GLN A 62 8.56 4.82 20.06
CA GLN A 62 9.58 4.68 19.02
C GLN A 62 10.86 5.46 19.34
N ASN A 63 10.88 6.36 20.33
CA ASN A 63 12.08 7.10 20.74
C ASN A 63 13.07 6.25 21.56
N ASN A 64 12.67 5.06 21.99
CA ASN A 64 13.57 4.04 22.53
C ASN A 64 14.57 3.60 21.45
N ASP A 65 15.86 3.64 21.79
CA ASP A 65 16.99 3.37 20.87
C ASP A 65 16.85 2.06 20.08
N MET A 66 16.22 1.04 20.67
CA MET A 66 15.99 -0.25 20.02
C MET A 66 14.88 -0.19 18.95
N ALA A 67 13.77 0.50 19.23
CA ALA A 67 12.68 0.68 18.26
C ALA A 67 13.09 1.61 17.13
N LYS A 68 13.87 2.65 17.41
CA LYS A 68 14.45 3.55 16.41
C LYS A 68 15.45 2.84 15.49
N LYS A 69 16.30 1.97 16.03
CA LYS A 69 17.19 1.13 15.21
C LYS A 69 16.40 0.16 14.32
N LEU A 70 15.33 -0.44 14.84
CA LEU A 70 14.49 -1.34 14.09
C LEU A 70 13.66 -0.62 13.02
N SER A 71 13.16 0.59 13.31
CA SER A 71 12.42 1.42 12.36
C SER A 71 13.33 1.88 11.21
N ASN A 72 14.54 2.34 11.51
CA ASN A 72 15.53 2.72 10.51
C ASN A 72 15.94 1.53 9.62
N LEU A 73 16.11 0.35 10.21
CA LEU A 73 16.39 -0.88 9.47
C LEU A 73 15.20 -1.23 8.55
N SER A 74 13.97 -1.11 9.04
CA SER A 74 12.78 -1.36 8.24
C SER A 74 12.56 -0.33 7.13
N PHE A 75 12.91 0.95 7.34
CA PHE A 75 12.87 1.98 6.30
C PHE A 75 13.88 1.69 5.18
N SER A 76 15.10 1.30 5.54
CA SER A 76 16.13 0.90 4.58
C SER A 76 15.71 -0.36 3.80
N PHE A 77 15.04 -1.30 4.46
CA PHE A 77 14.49 -2.49 3.82
C PHE A 77 13.31 -2.17 2.90
N ILE A 78 12.42 -1.26 3.29
CA ILE A 78 11.31 -0.76 2.44
C ILE A 78 11.87 -0.08 1.19
N TYR A 79 12.86 0.80 1.34
CA TYR A 79 13.48 1.49 0.21
C TYR A 79 14.13 0.51 -0.77
N TYR A 80 14.82 -0.51 -0.26
CA TYR A 80 15.36 -1.59 -1.09
C TYR A 80 14.25 -2.40 -1.77
N LEU A 81 13.16 -2.72 -1.06
CA LEU A 81 12.02 -3.43 -1.63
C LEU A 81 11.30 -2.60 -2.70
N SER A 82 11.16 -1.28 -2.53
CA SER A 82 10.53 -0.43 -3.54
C SER A 82 11.32 -0.42 -4.85
N ASP A 83 12.65 -0.38 -4.77
CA ASP A 83 13.53 -0.41 -5.95
C ASP A 83 13.41 -1.76 -6.67
N VAL A 84 13.39 -2.87 -5.93
CA VAL A 84 13.18 -4.21 -6.49
C VAL A 84 11.79 -4.36 -7.15
N VAL A 85 10.74 -3.83 -6.52
CA VAL A 85 9.37 -3.88 -7.05
C VAL A 85 9.23 -3.04 -8.32
N GLU A 86 9.87 -1.87 -8.40
CA GLU A 86 9.89 -1.05 -9.62
C GLU A 86 10.56 -1.81 -10.79
N ILE A 87 11.66 -2.50 -10.53
CA ILE A 87 12.37 -3.32 -11.52
C ILE A 87 11.50 -4.49 -12.00
N GLU A 88 10.86 -5.23 -11.09
CA GLU A 88 9.96 -6.34 -11.45
C GLU A 88 8.73 -5.87 -12.23
N PHE A 89 8.12 -4.75 -11.83
CA PHE A 89 6.99 -4.18 -12.54
C PHE A 89 7.36 -3.72 -13.95
N HIS A 90 8.52 -3.07 -14.12
CA HIS A 90 9.02 -2.67 -15.43
C HIS A 90 9.23 -3.88 -16.35
N ASN A 91 9.83 -4.96 -15.84
CA ASN A 91 10.06 -6.19 -16.60
C ASN A 91 8.76 -6.94 -16.95
N PHE A 92 7.79 -6.93 -16.04
CA PHE A 92 6.46 -7.49 -16.29
C PHE A 92 5.70 -6.67 -17.33
N ALA A 93 5.73 -5.33 -17.22
CA ALA A 93 5.09 -4.42 -18.16
C ALA A 93 5.70 -4.50 -19.56
N SER A 94 7.03 -4.60 -19.69
CA SER A 94 7.69 -4.79 -20.99
C SER A 94 7.31 -6.13 -21.63
N THR A 95 7.31 -7.21 -20.84
CA THR A 95 6.88 -8.55 -21.31
C THR A 95 5.41 -8.55 -21.77
N LEU A 96 4.52 -7.86 -21.05
CA LEU A 96 3.13 -7.70 -21.47
C LEU A 96 3.00 -6.86 -22.73
N LYS A 97 3.76 -5.77 -22.85
CA LYS A 97 3.77 -4.90 -24.02
C LYS A 97 4.22 -5.65 -25.27
N ASP A 98 5.33 -6.38 -25.20
CA ASP A 98 5.85 -7.18 -26.32
C ASP A 98 4.85 -8.27 -26.75
N LYS A 99 4.18 -8.89 -25.77
CA LYS A 99 3.15 -9.91 -26.04
C LYS A 99 1.91 -9.30 -26.69
N ILE A 100 1.44 -8.14 -26.21
CA ILE A 100 0.29 -7.44 -26.79
C ILE A 100 0.61 -6.91 -28.19
N GLU A 101 1.78 -6.33 -28.42
CA GLU A 101 2.23 -5.88 -29.75
C GLU A 101 2.34 -7.05 -30.73
N SER A 102 2.83 -8.21 -30.29
CA SER A 102 2.86 -9.43 -31.11
C SER A 102 1.46 -9.90 -31.54
N TYR A 103 0.49 -9.92 -30.62
CA TYR A 103 -0.89 -10.32 -30.94
C TYR A 103 -1.61 -9.31 -31.83
N THR A 104 -1.42 -8.00 -31.61
CA THR A 104 -2.07 -6.96 -32.43
C THR A 104 -1.51 -6.94 -33.84
N VAL A 105 -0.20 -7.08 -34.03
CA VAL A 105 0.44 -7.20 -35.35
C VAL A 105 -0.03 -8.47 -36.08
N PHE A 106 -0.11 -9.61 -35.39
CA PHE A 106 -0.61 -10.85 -35.99
C PHE A 106 -2.10 -10.74 -36.40
N SER A 107 -2.94 -10.15 -35.55
CA SER A 107 -4.37 -9.95 -35.82
C SER A 107 -4.61 -8.97 -36.97
N LEU A 108 -3.88 -7.86 -37.02
CA LEU A 108 -3.98 -6.87 -38.09
C LEU A 108 -3.48 -7.44 -39.42
N LYS A 109 -2.38 -8.19 -39.42
CA LYS A 109 -1.88 -8.87 -40.62
C LYS A 109 -2.93 -9.86 -41.16
N THR A 110 -3.51 -10.68 -40.28
CA THR A 110 -4.55 -11.63 -40.67
C THR A 110 -5.81 -10.94 -41.22
N PHE A 111 -6.16 -9.77 -40.66
CA PHE A 111 -7.29 -8.97 -41.11
C PHE A 111 -7.05 -8.32 -42.48
N VAL A 112 -5.87 -7.70 -42.68
CA VAL A 112 -5.49 -7.08 -43.96
C VAL A 112 -5.36 -8.14 -45.05
N ASP A 113 -4.73 -9.28 -44.74
CA ASP A 113 -4.61 -10.43 -45.65
C ASP A 113 -5.98 -11.08 -45.95
N PHE A 114 -7.01 -10.88 -45.13
CA PHE A 114 -8.37 -11.38 -45.41
C PHE A 114 -9.13 -10.45 -46.37
N PHE A 115 -9.09 -9.14 -46.14
CA PHE A 115 -9.85 -8.15 -46.91
C PHE A 115 -9.19 -7.73 -48.22
N PHE A 116 -7.86 -7.75 -48.31
CA PHE A 116 -7.10 -7.34 -49.48
C PHE A 116 -6.39 -8.52 -50.15
N ARG A 117 -7.10 -9.63 -50.34
CA ARG A 117 -6.56 -10.72 -51.17
C ARG A 117 -6.63 -10.31 -52.64
N PRO A 118 -5.54 -10.51 -53.42
CA PRO A 118 -5.58 -10.29 -54.85
C PRO A 118 -6.61 -11.24 -55.49
N PRO A 119 -7.32 -10.82 -56.55
CA PRO A 119 -8.29 -11.67 -57.22
C PRO A 119 -7.57 -12.89 -57.82
N LEU A 120 -8.13 -14.07 -57.59
CA LEU A 120 -7.65 -15.29 -58.23
C LEU A 120 -8.01 -15.22 -59.71
N ILE A 121 -7.01 -14.98 -60.55
CA ILE A 121 -7.12 -15.04 -62.01
C ILE A 121 -7.25 -16.52 -62.36
N ASN A 122 -8.39 -16.91 -62.91
CA ASN A 122 -8.60 -18.21 -63.53
C ASN A 122 -8.80 -18.03 -65.02
#